data_AF-A0A3B8RZ70-F1
#
_entry.id   AF-A0A3B8RZ70-F1
#
_cell.length_a   1.000
_cell.length_b   1.000
_cell.length_c   1.000
_cell.angle_alpha   90.00
_cell.angle_beta   90.00
_cell.angle_gamma   90.00
#
_symmetry.space_group_name_H-M   'P 1'
#
loop_
_entity.id
_entity.type
_entity.pdbx_description
1 polymer ?
#
loop_
_entity_poly.entity_id
_entity_poly.type
_entity_poly.pdbx_seq_one_letter_code
_entity_poly.pdbx_strand_id
1 'polypeptide(L)' 'KLAGLVIAVKDVLQLKDHKTTCSSNILKNFTSIYTATAVQKLIDEDAIIIGKTNCDEFAMGSS' A
#
# COMPACT_ATOMS: atom_id res chain seq x y z
N LYS A 1 -4.18 -17.38 8.14
CA LYS A 1 -5.60 -17.59 7.73
C LYS A 1 -5.92 -17.02 6.34
N LEU A 2 -4.95 -16.42 5.65
CA LEU A 2 -5.08 -15.81 4.32
C LEU A 2 -4.03 -16.37 3.33
N ALA A 3 -3.40 -17.51 3.65
CA ALA A 3 -2.41 -18.16 2.79
C ALA A 3 -2.94 -18.35 1.36
N GLY A 4 -2.21 -17.82 0.38
CA GLY A 4 -2.58 -17.87 -1.04
C GLY A 4 -3.59 -16.82 -1.48
N LEU A 5 -4.14 -16.02 -0.57
CA LEU A 5 -5.01 -14.91 -0.93
C LEU A 5 -4.17 -13.73 -1.46
N VAL A 6 -4.49 -13.29 -2.66
CA VAL A 6 -3.80 -12.19 -3.34
C VAL A 6 -4.53 -10.88 -3.06
N ILE A 7 -3.82 -9.89 -2.52
CA ILE A 7 -4.38 -8.58 -2.14
C ILE A 7 -3.56 -7.47 -2.77
N ALA A 8 -4.26 -6.47 -3.30
CA ALA A 8 -3.65 -5.20 -3.71
C ALA A 8 -3.93 -4.12 -2.65
N VAL A 9 -2.96 -3.24 -2.42
CA VAL A 9 -3.02 -2.25 -1.34
C VAL A 9 -3.10 -0.84 -1.93
N LYS A 10 -4.08 -0.03 -1.52
CA LYS A 10 -4.22 1.37 -1.97
C LYS A 10 -2.92 2.15 -1.75
N ASP A 11 -2.53 3.01 -2.70
CA ASP A 11 -1.26 3.73 -2.65
C ASP A 11 -1.15 4.85 -1.58
N VAL A 12 -1.93 4.72 -0.50
CA VAL A 12 -1.87 5.55 0.71
C VAL A 12 -1.48 4.75 1.97
N LEU A 13 -1.39 3.42 1.86
CA LEU A 13 -0.98 2.52 2.96
C LEU A 13 0.45 2.02 2.75
N GLN A 14 1.33 2.31 3.70
CA GLN A 14 2.76 2.07 3.60
C GLN A 14 3.07 0.57 3.65
N LEU A 15 4.02 0.14 2.82
CA LEU A 15 4.62 -1.19 2.84
C LEU A 15 6.13 -0.98 2.85
N LYS A 16 6.80 -1.39 3.93
CA LYS A 16 8.21 -1.10 4.15
C LYS A 16 9.06 -1.52 2.96
N ASP A 17 10.02 -0.69 2.56
CA ASP A 17 10.93 -0.89 1.43
C ASP A 17 10.26 -0.87 0.04
N HIS A 18 8.96 -0.53 -0.02
CA HIS A 18 8.24 -0.23 -1.27
C HIS A 18 7.96 1.27 -1.41
N LYS A 19 7.81 1.71 -2.66
CA LYS A 19 7.34 3.07 -2.96
C LYS A 19 5.92 3.28 -2.46
N THR A 20 5.64 4.46 -1.94
CA THR A 20 4.27 4.90 -1.62
C THR A 20 4.13 6.33 -2.05
N THR A 21 3.40 6.56 -3.15
CA THR A 21 3.39 7.85 -3.83
C THR A 21 2.17 8.68 -3.48
N CYS A 22 1.13 8.08 -2.89
CA CYS A 22 -0.19 8.72 -2.71
C CYS A 22 -0.72 9.30 -4.03
N SER A 23 -0.35 8.70 -5.16
CA SER A 23 -0.57 9.22 -6.52
C SER A 23 -0.09 10.66 -6.76
N SER A 24 0.86 11.13 -5.95
CA SER A 24 1.36 12.50 -5.96
C SER A 24 2.78 12.56 -6.52
N ASN A 25 3.06 13.62 -7.28
CA ASN A 25 4.43 13.95 -7.68
C ASN A 25 5.31 14.33 -6.48
N ILE A 26 4.72 14.79 -5.37
CA ILE A 26 5.44 15.15 -4.15
C ILE A 26 6.14 13.92 -3.55
N LEU A 27 5.49 12.76 -3.59
CA LEU A 27 6.00 11.52 -2.99
C LEU A 27 6.45 10.48 -4.02
N LYS A 28 6.66 10.88 -5.28
CA LYS A 28 7.01 9.97 -6.40
C LYS A 28 8.19 9.03 -6.11
N ASN A 29 9.15 9.48 -5.30
CA ASN A 29 10.35 8.72 -4.92
C ASN A 29 10.39 8.35 -3.43
N PHE A 30 9.31 8.58 -2.68
CA PHE A 30 9.25 8.19 -1.28
C PHE A 30 9.22 6.66 -1.15
N THR A 31 10.16 6.14 -0.37
CA THR A 31 10.21 4.72 0.01
C THR A 31 9.78 4.59 1.46
N SER A 32 8.80 3.74 1.72
CA SER A 32 8.21 3.60 3.06
C SER A 32 9.23 3.01 4.05
N ILE A 33 9.36 3.65 5.21
CA ILE A 33 10.24 3.20 6.30
C ILE A 33 9.56 2.21 7.27
N TYR A 34 8.24 2.01 7.12
CA TYR A 34 7.44 1.10 7.93
C TYR A 34 6.31 0.48 7.11
N THR A 35 5.73 -0.60 7.62
CA THR A 35 4.51 -1.21 7.07
C THR A 35 3.32 -0.75 7.92
N ALA A 36 2.28 -0.20 7.27
CA ALA A 36 1.07 0.23 7.97
C ALA A 36 0.43 -0.95 8.71
N THR A 37 -0.10 -0.71 9.91
CA THR A 37 -0.63 -1.78 10.79
C THR A 37 -1.66 -2.68 10.11
N ALA A 38 -2.52 -2.13 9.26
CA ALA A 38 -3.50 -2.92 8.50
C ALA A 38 -2.82 -3.87 7.50
N VAL A 39 -1.77 -3.40 6.81
CA VAL A 39 -0.99 -4.21 5.87
C VAL A 39 -0.19 -5.28 6.62
N GLN A 40 0.39 -4.93 7.77
CA GLN A 40 1.13 -5.89 8.60
C GLN A 40 0.24 -7.05 9.04
N LYS A 41 -0.98 -6.78 9.48
CA LYS A 41 -1.96 -7.83 9.83
C LYS A 41 -2.30 -8.78 8.68
N LEU A 42 -2.27 -8.29 7.43
CA LEU A 42 -2.47 -9.14 6.24
C LEU A 42 -1.26 -10.05 6.02
N ILE A 43 -0.05 -9.50 6.13
CA ILE A 43 1.21 -10.23 6.00
C ILE A 43 1.33 -11.30 7.09
N ASP A 44 1.03 -10.95 8.34
CA ASP A 44 1.07 -11.85 9.49
C ASP A 44 0.10 -13.04 9.34
N GLU A 45 -0.90 -12.93 8.47
CA GLU A 45 -1.88 -13.98 8.19
C GLU A 45 -1.60 -14.76 6.88
N ASP A 46 -0.41 -14.58 6.28
CA ASP A 46 0.09 -15.15 5.01
C ASP A 46 -0.58 -14.65 3.72
N ALA A 47 -1.14 -13.43 3.72
CA ALA A 47 -1.63 -12.83 2.48
C ALA A 47 -0.47 -12.45 1.53
N ILE A 48 -0.69 -12.59 0.23
CA ILE A 48 0.26 -12.19 -0.81
C ILE A 48 -0.09 -10.77 -1.27
N ILE A 49 0.78 -9.80 -0.99
CA ILE A 49 0.63 -8.44 -1.49
C ILE A 49 1.18 -8.35 -2.91
N ILE A 50 0.31 -8.22 -3.92
CA ILE A 50 0.72 -8.21 -5.34
C ILE A 50 1.18 -6.83 -5.81
N GLY A 51 0.77 -5.76 -5.13
CA GLY A 51 1.17 -4.42 -5.51
C GLY A 51 0.33 -3.31 -4.90
N LYS A 52 0.58 -2.12 -5.43
CA LYS A 52 0.01 -0.85 -4.98
C LYS A 52 -1.01 -0.37 -6.02
N THR A 53 -2.22 0.00 -5.61
CA THR A 53 -3.24 0.49 -6.54
C THR A 53 -3.27 2.01 -6.60
N ASN A 54 -3.55 2.53 -7.80
CA ASN A 54 -3.77 3.96 -8.01
C ASN A 54 -4.93 4.49 -7.16
N CYS A 55 -4.91 5.78 -6.87
CA CYS A 55 -5.95 6.53 -6.19
C CYS A 55 -5.92 8.00 -6.60
N ASP A 56 -6.93 8.78 -6.19
CA ASP A 56 -6.82 10.24 -6.20
C ASP A 56 -5.63 10.70 -5.36
N GLU A 57 -5.03 11.81 -5.76
CA GLU A 57 -3.86 12.38 -5.09
C GLU A 57 -4.18 12.63 -3.60
N PHE A 58 -3.38 12.07 -2.70
CA PHE A 58 -3.62 12.09 -1.24
C PHE A 58 -4.99 11.55 -0.81
N ALA A 59 -5.63 10.72 -1.63
CA ALA A 59 -7.00 10.23 -1.45
C ALA A 59 -8.06 11.36 -1.38
N MET A 60 -7.79 12.52 -1.98
CA MET A 60 -8.71 13.65 -2.03
C MET A 60 -9.40 13.71 -3.40
N GLY A 61 -10.45 12.91 -3.58
CA GLY A 61 -11.24 12.87 -4.81
C GLY A 61 -12.42 11.91 -4.67
N SER A 62 -13.45 12.12 -5.49
CA SER A 62 -14.69 11.33 -5.48
C SER A 62 -15.36 11.26 -6.85
N SER A 63 -14.57 11.47 -7.90
CA SER A 63 -15.01 11.52 -9.30
C SER A 63 -15.62 10.21 -9.79
#